data_AF-A0A939CCZ3-F1
#
_entry.id   AF-A0A939CCZ3-F1
#
_cell.length_a   1.000
_cell.length_b   1.000
_cell.length_c   1.000
_cell.angle_alpha   90.00
_cell.angle_beta   90.00
_cell.angle_gamma   90.00
#
_symmetry.space_group_name_H-M   'P 1'
#
loop_
_entity.id
_entity.type
_entity.pdbx_description
1 polymer ?
#
loop_
_entity_poly.entity_id
_entity_poly.type
_entity_poly.pdbx_seq_one_letter_code
_entity_poly.pdbx_strand_id
1 'polypeptide(L)' 'PAIVVQHEIDHLNGVMFYDHINQQNPFSLKEGILVID' A
#
# COMPACT_ATOMS: atom_id res chain seq x y z
N PRO A 1 5.39 8.96 -7.72
CA PRO A 1 4.30 9.95 -7.50
C PRO A 1 2.95 9.32 -7.11
N ALA A 2 2.46 8.34 -7.87
CA ALA A 2 1.14 7.73 -7.64
C ALA A 2 0.95 7.12 -6.23
N ILE A 3 1.97 6.45 -5.68
CA ILE A 3 1.93 5.84 -4.34
C ILE A 3 1.68 6.90 -3.26
N VAL A 4 2.38 8.04 -3.33
CA VAL A 4 2.24 9.14 -2.37
C VAL A 4 0.85 9.78 -2.47
N VAL A 5 0.37 10.06 -3.68
CA VAL A 5 -0.97 10.66 -3.84
C VAL A 5 -2.08 9.73 -3.33
N GLN A 6 -1.96 8.42 -3.56
CA GLN A 6 -2.89 7.43 -3.00
C GLN A 6 -2.85 7.41 -1.47
N HIS A 7 -1.65 7.47 -0.87
CA HIS A 7 -1.49 7.55 0.59
C HIS A 7 -2.23 8.75 1.20
N GLU A 8 -2.09 9.93 0.59
CA GLU A 8 -2.77 11.13 1.08
C GLU A 8 -4.30 11.07 0.87
N ILE A 9 -4.77 10.47 -0.24
CA ILE A 9 -6.21 10.25 -0.46
C ILE A 9 -6.78 9.27 0.58
N ASP A 10 -6.04 8.21 0.92
CA ASP A 10 -6.43 7.25 1.95
C ASP A 10 -6.60 7.93 3.32
N HIS A 11 -5.71 8.87 3.66
CA HIS A 11 -5.86 9.68 4.88
C HIS A 11 -7.15 10.50 4.92
N LEU A 12 -7.62 11.03 3.77
CA LEU A 12 -8.93 11.72 3.71
C LEU A 12 -10.12 10.77 3.94
N ASN A 13 -9.94 9.48 3.67
CA ASN A 13 -10.95 8.45 3.88
C ASN A 13 -10.79 7.71 5.21
N GLY A 14 -9.84 8.12 6.06
CA GLY A 14 -9.55 7.46 7.34
C GLY A 14 -8.85 6.11 7.21
N VAL A 15 -8.20 5.84 6.08
CA VAL A 15 -7.41 4.62 5.83
C VAL A 15 -5.93 4.93 6.08
N MET A 16 -5.25 4.00 6.73
CA MET A 16 -3.83 4.08 7.04
C MET A 16 -3.06 3.04 6.23
N PHE A 17 -1.79 3.31 5.88
CA PHE A 17 -1.02 2.43 4.99
C PHE A 17 -0.93 0.98 5.51
N TYR A 18 -0.91 0.79 6.84
CA TYR A 18 -0.84 -0.54 7.46
C TYR A 18 -2.14 -1.33 7.37
N ASP A 19 -3.27 -0.68 7.06
CA ASP A 19 -4.56 -1.35 6.82
C ASP A 19 -4.50 -2.20 5.54
N HIS A 20 -3.58 -1.88 4.63
CA HIS A 20 -3.34 -2.63 3.38
C HIS A 20 -2.28 -3.72 3.50
N ILE A 21 -1.59 -3.83 4.64
CA ILE A 21 -0.54 -4.84 4.84
C ILE A 21 -1.17 -6.17 5.21
N ASN A 22 -0.81 -7.24 4.49
CA ASN A 22 -1.20 -8.60 4.86
C ASN A 22 -0.55 -9.00 6.19
N GLN A 23 -1.36 -9.15 7.25
CA GLN A 23 -0.86 -9.42 8.60
C GLN A 23 -0.25 -10.82 8.76
N GLN A 24 -0.68 -11.80 7.97
CA GLN A 24 -0.16 -13.17 8.04
C GLN A 24 1.13 -13.33 7.23
N ASN A 25 1.26 -12.58 6.13
CA ASN A 25 2.45 -12.59 5.28
C ASN A 25 2.76 -11.18 4.72
N PRO A 26 3.44 -10.33 5.51
CA PRO A 26 3.66 -8.91 5.16
C PRO A 26 4.47 -8.68 3.89
N PHE A 27 5.29 -9.66 3.50
CA PHE A 27 6.17 -9.58 2.33
C PHE A 27 5.64 -10.38 1.13
N SER A 28 4.37 -10.80 1.17
CA SER A 28 3.75 -11.48 0.04
C SER A 28 3.66 -10.56 -1.18
N LEU A 29 4.26 -10.99 -2.29
CA LEU A 29 4.20 -10.30 -3.58
C LEU A 29 3.41 -11.16 -4.56
N LYS A 30 2.35 -10.61 -5.12
CA LYS A 30 1.61 -11.24 -6.22
C LYS A 30 2.41 -11.10 -7.52
N GLU A 31 2.20 -12.03 -8.44
CA GLU A 31 2.79 -11.95 -9.78
C GLU A 31 2.40 -10.63 -10.47
N GLY A 32 3.37 -9.98 -11.10
CA GLY A 32 3.16 -8.72 -11.84
C GLY A 32 3.20 -7.44 -11.01
N ILE A 33 3.46 -7.50 -9.70
CA ILE A 33 3.68 -6.29 -8.89
C ILE A 33 5.04 -5.65 -9.24
N LEU A 34 5.02 -4.34 -9.45
CA LEU A 34 6.22 -3.52 -9.64
C LEU A 34 6.75 -3.05 -8.29
N VAL A 35 8.03 -3.28 -8.03
CA VAL A 35 8.75 -2.74 -6.87
C VAL A 35 9.51 -1.49 -7.34
N ILE A 36 9.47 -0.43 -6.53
CA ILE A 36 10.14 0.84 -6.80
C ILE A 36 11.21 1.03 -5.73
N ASP A 37 12.45 1.32 -6.15
CA ASP A 37 13.60 1.66 -5.30
C ASP A 37 13.75 3.18 -5.09
#